data_AF-A0A8H7N7R0-F1
#
_entry.id   AF-A0A8H7N7R0-F1
#
_cell.length_a   1.000
_cell.length_b   1.000
_cell.length_c   1.000
_cell.angle_alpha   90.00
_cell.angle_beta   90.00
_cell.angle_gamma   90.00
#
_symmetry.space_group_name_H-M   'P 1'
#
loop_
_entity.id
_entity.type
_entity.pdbx_description
1 polymer ?
#
loop_
_entity_poly.entity_id
_entity_poly.type
_entity_poly.pdbx_seq_one_letter_code
_entity_poly.pdbx_strand_id
1 'polypeptide(L)'
;MPPPASARVAPPPSTTPNDAAAAAEEIDPLDFTALITAFGPIDAHFKAQLQALSHGGRFNPTNLGALTVHVTSHEMADDASGAMTTVAEDFPLSELAQIVPRSGRTISLLVHDRGYIKPIMSAVQASPDYNQQPQRSEDNDLELLLKVEMERKEDVARRVKEATQLWRERVRAARTKHEKHIKDWQKKKTITTDLARKADKELQKLQDKKMKEIDGEEAKAIKSL
;
A
#
# COMPACT_ATOMS: atom_id res chain seq x y z
N MET A 1 -4.02 71.54 35.98
CA MET A 1 -4.43 71.33 34.58
C MET A 1 -4.04 69.91 34.19
N PRO A 2 -5.01 69.05 33.83
CA PRO A 2 -4.77 67.67 33.41
C PRO A 2 -4.49 67.57 31.90
N PRO A 3 -3.77 66.54 31.43
CA PRO A 3 -3.90 66.02 30.07
C PRO A 3 -4.82 64.76 30.03
N PRO A 4 -5.62 64.57 28.97
CA PRO A 4 -6.69 63.57 28.95
C PRO A 4 -6.29 62.18 28.42
N ALA A 5 -6.99 61.20 28.98
CA ALA A 5 -7.30 59.83 28.60
C ALA A 5 -6.92 59.33 27.18
N SER A 6 -6.15 58.24 27.14
CA SER A 6 -6.12 57.28 26.03
C SER A 6 -6.68 55.92 26.44
N ALA A 7 -7.82 55.61 25.83
CA ALA A 7 -8.37 54.31 25.44
C ALA A 7 -8.06 53.05 26.26
N ARG A 8 -9.14 52.58 26.90
CA ARG A 8 -9.40 51.27 27.48
C ARG A 8 -9.28 50.14 26.43
N VAL A 9 -8.34 49.21 26.61
CA VAL A 9 -8.33 47.90 25.93
C VAL A 9 -8.76 46.86 26.96
N ALA A 10 -9.88 46.19 26.69
CA ALA A 10 -10.46 45.16 27.55
C ALA A 10 -9.63 43.86 27.50
N PRO A 11 -9.46 43.14 28.63
CA PRO A 11 -8.92 41.79 28.62
C PRO A 11 -9.94 40.79 28.03
N PRO A 12 -9.50 39.75 27.31
CA PRO A 12 -10.39 38.73 26.80
C PRO A 12 -11.06 37.96 27.95
N PRO A 13 -12.33 37.55 27.82
CA PRO A 13 -13.05 36.86 28.87
C PRO A 13 -12.45 35.49 29.14
N SER A 14 -12.24 35.22 30.42
CA SER A 14 -12.06 33.89 30.99
C SER A 14 -13.25 33.00 30.64
N THR A 15 -13.09 32.17 29.61
CA THR A 15 -13.99 31.04 29.37
C THR A 15 -13.49 29.87 30.22
N THR A 16 -14.31 29.52 31.19
CA THR A 16 -14.28 28.35 32.06
C THR A 16 -13.83 27.06 31.37
N PRO A 17 -13.08 26.17 32.06
CA PRO A 17 -12.84 24.81 31.60
C PRO A 17 -14.10 23.98 31.90
N ASN A 18 -15.06 23.95 30.97
CA ASN A 18 -16.25 23.12 31.15
C ASN A 18 -16.83 22.62 29.82
N ASP A 19 -16.04 21.80 29.13
CA ASP A 19 -16.55 20.84 28.13
C ASP A 19 -15.82 19.49 28.29
N ALA A 20 -15.63 19.07 29.54
CA ALA A 20 -15.11 17.75 29.90
C ALA A 20 -16.16 16.92 30.65
N ALA A 21 -17.43 17.10 30.30
CA ALA A 21 -18.54 16.38 30.94
C ALA A 21 -19.75 16.19 30.01
N ALA A 22 -19.57 15.48 28.89
CA ALA A 22 -20.68 14.78 28.20
C ALA A 22 -20.16 13.79 27.15
N ALA A 23 -19.40 12.79 27.57
CA ALA A 23 -19.29 11.54 26.82
C ALA A 23 -19.35 10.37 27.81
N ALA A 24 -20.43 10.33 28.59
CA ALA A 24 -20.98 9.03 28.91
C ALA A 24 -21.45 8.51 27.55
N GLU A 25 -20.57 7.78 26.84
CA GLU A 25 -20.99 7.06 25.64
C GLU A 25 -22.13 6.16 26.10
N GLU A 26 -23.36 6.55 25.78
CA GLU A 26 -24.47 5.63 25.69
C GLU A 26 -23.96 4.56 24.73
N ILE A 27 -23.53 3.43 25.29
CA ILE A 27 -23.11 2.27 24.53
C ILE A 27 -24.35 1.89 23.74
N ASP A 28 -24.42 2.33 22.49
CA ASP A 28 -25.44 1.91 21.55
C ASP A 28 -24.96 0.59 20.92
N PRO A 29 -25.47 -0.57 21.38
CA PRO A 29 -25.18 -1.86 20.77
C PRO A 29 -25.54 -1.97 19.28
N LEU A 30 -26.25 -1.00 18.70
CA LEU A 30 -26.54 -0.93 17.26
C LEU A 30 -25.59 0.02 16.52
N ASP A 31 -24.63 0.65 17.20
CA ASP A 31 -23.63 1.48 16.54
C ASP A 31 -22.57 0.62 15.86
N PHE A 32 -22.82 0.31 14.59
CA PHE A 32 -21.87 -0.34 13.70
C PHE A 32 -20.88 0.63 13.05
N THR A 33 -20.89 1.92 13.39
CA THR A 33 -20.03 2.94 12.77
C THR A 33 -18.57 2.57 12.94
N ALA A 34 -18.15 2.10 14.12
CA ALA A 34 -16.78 1.65 14.35
C ALA A 34 -16.38 0.46 13.46
N LEU A 35 -17.32 -0.45 13.15
CA LEU A 35 -17.08 -1.60 12.28
C LEU A 35 -17.02 -1.16 10.80
N ILE A 36 -17.92 -0.30 10.37
CA ILE A 36 -17.96 0.24 9.00
C ILE A 36 -16.70 1.06 8.72
N THR A 37 -16.28 1.90 9.67
CA THR A 37 -15.02 2.66 9.58
C THR A 37 -13.82 1.72 9.53
N ALA A 38 -13.83 0.59 10.26
CA ALA A 38 -12.77 -0.40 10.18
C ALA A 38 -12.71 -1.13 8.84
N PHE A 39 -13.83 -1.27 8.11
CA PHE A 39 -13.83 -1.86 6.76
C PHE A 39 -13.20 -0.94 5.72
N GLY A 40 -13.35 0.38 5.84
CA GLY A 40 -12.78 1.36 4.90
C GLY A 40 -11.31 1.13 4.52
N PRO A 41 -10.36 1.10 5.49
CA PRO A 41 -8.95 0.88 5.18
C PRO A 41 -8.65 -0.53 4.69
N ILE A 42 -9.40 -1.54 5.15
CA ILE A 42 -9.27 -2.93 4.70
C ILE A 42 -9.65 -3.02 3.22
N ASP A 43 -10.83 -2.52 2.87
CA ASP A 43 -11.35 -2.52 1.51
C ASP A 43 -10.43 -1.73 0.57
N ALA A 44 -9.92 -0.56 0.99
CA ALA A 44 -9.00 0.25 0.21
C ALA A 44 -7.67 -0.48 -0.08
N HIS A 45 -7.10 -1.13 0.93
CA HIS A 45 -5.86 -1.90 0.77
C HIS A 45 -6.02 -3.04 -0.24
N PHE A 46 -7.06 -3.87 -0.09
CA PHE A 46 -7.27 -5.01 -0.99
C PHE A 46 -7.70 -4.58 -2.40
N LYS A 47 -8.46 -3.48 -2.53
CA LYS A 47 -8.75 -2.88 -3.85
C LYS A 47 -7.50 -2.45 -4.58
N ALA A 48 -6.60 -1.74 -3.90
CA ALA A 48 -5.33 -1.33 -4.48
C ALA A 48 -4.48 -2.55 -4.87
N GLN A 49 -4.46 -3.58 -4.04
CA GLN A 49 -3.76 -4.84 -4.33
C GLN A 49 -4.33 -5.56 -5.55
N LEU A 50 -5.66 -5.63 -5.69
CA LEU A 50 -6.32 -6.23 -6.85
C LEU A 50 -6.07 -5.43 -8.14
N GLN A 51 -6.11 -4.10 -8.06
CA GLN A 51 -5.79 -3.23 -9.20
C GLN A 51 -4.33 -3.42 -9.65
N ALA A 52 -3.38 -3.46 -8.71
CA ALA A 52 -1.98 -3.72 -9.01
C ALA A 52 -1.78 -5.09 -9.69
N LEU A 53 -2.48 -6.13 -9.23
CA LEU A 53 -2.43 -7.45 -9.87
C LEU A 53 -3.05 -7.44 -11.29
N SER A 54 -4.11 -6.65 -11.52
CA SER A 54 -4.82 -6.59 -12.80
C SER A 54 -4.11 -5.81 -13.91
N HIS A 55 -3.36 -4.76 -13.58
CA HIS A 55 -2.75 -3.86 -14.58
C HIS A 55 -1.34 -4.27 -15.03
N GLY A 56 -0.77 -5.33 -14.47
CA GLY A 56 0.56 -5.79 -14.88
C GLY A 56 1.18 -6.91 -14.04
N GLY A 57 0.44 -7.55 -13.12
CA GLY A 57 1.04 -8.49 -12.18
C GLY A 57 2.17 -7.83 -11.39
N ARG A 58 3.33 -8.48 -11.30
CA ARG A 58 4.55 -7.95 -10.62
C ARG A 58 5.15 -6.70 -11.28
N PHE A 59 4.67 -6.33 -12.47
CA PHE A 59 5.32 -5.36 -13.32
C PHE A 59 4.73 -3.97 -13.15
N ASN A 60 5.27 -3.20 -12.21
CA ASN A 60 4.97 -1.78 -12.04
C ASN A 60 6.23 -0.95 -12.34
N PRO A 61 6.19 0.05 -13.23
CA PRO A 61 7.36 0.88 -13.54
C PRO A 61 7.91 1.60 -12.31
N THR A 62 7.04 1.92 -11.34
CA THR A 62 7.45 2.47 -10.03
C THR A 62 8.28 1.48 -9.21
N ASN A 63 7.91 0.19 -9.19
CA ASN A 63 8.67 -0.83 -8.48
C ASN A 63 10.02 -1.09 -9.15
N LEU A 64 10.08 -0.96 -10.49
CA LEU A 64 11.33 -1.07 -11.23
C LEU A 64 12.31 0.06 -10.84
N GLY A 65 11.82 1.27 -10.59
CA GLY A 65 12.64 2.40 -10.12
C GLY A 65 13.24 2.20 -8.73
N ALA A 66 12.53 1.50 -7.85
CA ALA A 66 13.00 1.17 -6.50
C ALA A 66 14.01 0.00 -6.48
N LEU A 67 14.30 -0.64 -7.62
CA LEU A 67 15.26 -1.73 -7.70
C LEU A 67 16.66 -1.25 -7.34
N THR A 68 17.26 -1.82 -6.30
CA THR A 68 18.64 -1.54 -5.94
C THR A 68 19.61 -2.11 -6.97
N VAL A 69 20.48 -1.25 -7.48
CA VAL A 69 21.56 -1.59 -8.39
C VAL A 69 22.88 -1.47 -7.62
N HIS A 70 23.58 -2.58 -7.50
CA HIS A 70 24.91 -2.63 -6.92
C HIS A 70 25.93 -2.16 -7.95
N VAL A 71 26.48 -0.97 -7.76
CA VAL A 71 27.54 -0.42 -8.61
C VAL A 71 28.88 -0.68 -7.94
N THR A 72 29.72 -1.48 -8.60
CA THR A 72 31.11 -1.70 -8.18
C THR A 72 32.03 -0.73 -8.92
N SER A 73 32.57 0.27 -8.22
CA SER A 73 33.67 1.08 -8.70
C SER A 73 35.00 0.48 -8.23
N HIS A 74 35.99 0.53 -9.12
CA HIS A 74 37.36 0.14 -8.79
C HIS A 74 38.15 1.42 -8.56
N GLU A 75 38.34 1.78 -7.30
CA GLU A 75 39.20 2.88 -6.92
C GLU A 75 40.61 2.34 -6.62
N MET A 76 41.62 3.07 -7.07
CA MET A 76 43.01 2.78 -6.70
C MET A 76 43.19 3.23 -5.26
N ALA A 77 43.42 2.29 -4.34
CA ALA A 77 43.83 2.65 -2.99
C ALA A 77 45.23 3.29 -3.06
N ASP A 78 45.42 4.44 -2.40
CA ASP A 78 46.69 5.17 -2.31
C ASP A 78 47.80 4.42 -1.53
N ASP A 79 47.51 3.19 -1.06
CA ASP A 79 48.48 2.37 -0.33
C ASP A 79 49.42 1.62 -1.29
N ALA A 80 50.72 1.66 -0.97
CA ALA A 80 51.84 1.11 -1.75
C ALA A 80 51.81 -0.41 -2.04
N SER A 81 50.71 -1.10 -1.73
CA SER A 81 50.50 -2.53 -1.95
C SER A 81 49.80 -2.86 -3.28
N GLY A 82 49.31 -1.87 -4.03
CA GLY A 82 48.69 -2.08 -5.35
C GLY A 82 47.43 -2.97 -5.32
N ALA A 83 46.82 -3.16 -4.15
CA ALA A 83 45.59 -3.92 -4.02
C ALA A 83 44.40 -3.09 -4.51
N MET A 84 43.67 -3.60 -5.49
CA MET A 84 42.48 -2.97 -6.05
C MET A 84 41.33 -3.03 -5.04
N THR A 85 41.04 -1.90 -4.38
CA THR A 85 39.89 -1.79 -3.48
C THR A 85 38.62 -1.65 -4.32
N THR A 86 37.69 -2.57 -4.11
CA THR A 86 36.36 -2.53 -4.72
C THR A 86 35.42 -1.79 -3.79
N VAL A 87 34.90 -0.65 -4.22
CA VAL A 87 33.85 0.07 -3.50
C VAL A 87 32.53 -0.33 -4.14
N ALA A 88 31.65 -0.93 -3.35
CA ALA A 88 30.31 -1.31 -3.77
C ALA A 88 29.31 -0.34 -3.17
N GLU A 89 28.60 0.38 -4.03
CA GLU A 89 27.56 1.34 -3.65
C GLU A 89 26.21 0.92 -4.23
N ASP A 90 25.16 1.16 -3.45
CA ASP A 90 23.81 0.71 -3.76
C ASP A 90 22.96 1.93 -4.12
N PHE A 91 22.50 1.99 -5.37
CA PHE A 91 21.63 3.07 -5.84
C PHE A 91 20.31 2.54 -6.38
N PRO A 92 19.18 3.23 -6.17
CA PRO A 92 17.94 2.87 -6.84
C PRO A 92 18.06 3.09 -8.35
N LEU A 93 17.46 2.20 -9.13
CA LEU A 93 17.50 2.25 -10.59
C LEU A 93 17.01 3.60 -11.15
N SER A 94 16.05 4.25 -10.49
CA SER A 94 15.54 5.56 -10.89
C SER A 94 16.59 6.69 -10.88
N GLU A 95 17.67 6.55 -10.11
CA GLU A 95 18.77 7.52 -10.09
C GLU A 95 19.76 7.26 -11.23
N LEU A 96 19.94 6.00 -11.63
CA LEU A 96 20.89 5.60 -12.67
C LEU A 96 20.28 5.60 -14.09
N ALA A 97 18.95 5.49 -14.20
CA ALA A 97 18.25 5.42 -15.47
C ALA A 97 16.83 6.00 -15.41
N GLN A 98 16.41 6.60 -16.52
CA GLN A 98 15.03 7.03 -16.73
C GLN A 98 14.19 5.86 -17.25
N ILE A 99 13.05 5.61 -16.59
CA ILE A 99 12.14 4.51 -16.89
C ILE A 99 11.01 5.03 -17.77
N VAL A 100 10.97 4.56 -19.02
CA VAL A 100 9.94 4.95 -20.00
C VAL A 100 9.13 3.70 -20.37
N PRO A 101 7.87 3.59 -19.90
CA PRO A 101 6.98 2.53 -20.38
C PRO A 101 6.67 2.77 -21.86
N ARG A 102 7.04 1.83 -22.73
CA ARG A 102 6.65 1.84 -24.14
C ARG A 102 5.33 1.08 -24.33
N SER A 103 4.77 1.16 -25.53
CA SER A 103 3.53 0.45 -25.88
C SER A 103 3.67 -1.06 -25.65
N GLY A 104 2.68 -1.66 -24.98
CA GLY A 104 2.61 -3.08 -24.72
C GLY A 104 3.38 -3.53 -23.48
N ARG A 105 4.25 -4.52 -23.64
CA ARG A 105 4.98 -5.24 -22.57
C ARG A 105 6.47 -4.93 -22.59
N THR A 106 6.82 -3.71 -22.92
CA THR A 106 8.22 -3.31 -23.07
C THR A 106 8.47 -2.03 -22.30
N ILE A 107 9.49 -2.04 -21.45
CA ILE A 107 10.02 -0.83 -20.83
C ILE A 107 11.33 -0.50 -21.51
N SER A 108 11.47 0.77 -21.84
CA SER A 108 12.74 1.37 -22.23
C SER A 108 13.37 2.00 -20.98
N LEU A 109 14.59 1.58 -20.68
CA LEU A 109 15.43 2.14 -19.63
C LEU A 109 16.51 2.95 -20.30
N LEU A 110 16.43 4.27 -20.14
CA LEU A 110 17.41 5.20 -20.68
C LEU A 110 18.46 5.45 -19.60
N VAL A 111 19.60 4.79 -19.72
CA VAL A 111 20.69 4.86 -18.74
C VAL A 111 21.47 6.17 -18.90
N HIS A 112 21.84 6.80 -17.78
CA HIS A 112 22.60 8.06 -17.82
C HIS A 112 24.05 7.87 -18.32
N ASP A 113 24.70 6.75 -18.00
CA ASP A 113 26.07 6.44 -18.40
C ASP A 113 26.26 4.96 -18.83
N ARG A 114 27.14 4.74 -19.80
CA ARG A 114 27.57 3.41 -20.29
C ARG A 114 28.16 2.55 -19.18
N GLY A 115 28.80 3.15 -18.18
CA GLY A 115 29.36 2.45 -17.02
C GLY A 115 28.32 1.66 -16.22
N TYR A 116 27.07 2.15 -16.16
CA TYR A 116 26.00 1.56 -15.36
C TYR A 116 25.20 0.49 -16.11
N ILE A 117 25.40 0.32 -17.41
CA ILE A 117 24.65 -0.66 -18.23
C ILE A 117 24.81 -2.08 -17.67
N LYS A 118 26.04 -2.51 -17.35
CA LYS A 118 26.29 -3.87 -16.85
C LYS A 118 25.71 -4.09 -15.44
N PRO A 119 25.93 -3.20 -14.45
CA PRO A 119 25.26 -3.27 -13.15
C PRO A 119 23.74 -3.34 -13.26
N ILE A 120 23.12 -2.49 -14.10
CA ILE A 120 21.67 -2.45 -14.29
C ILE A 120 21.16 -3.76 -14.89
N MET A 121 21.82 -4.28 -15.94
CA MET A 121 21.45 -5.56 -16.53
C MET A 121 21.49 -6.70 -15.50
N SER A 122 22.54 -6.73 -14.66
CA SER A 122 22.67 -7.72 -13.60
C SER A 122 21.59 -7.57 -12.52
N ALA A 123 21.29 -6.34 -12.09
CA ALA A 123 20.28 -6.07 -11.08
C ALA A 123 18.87 -6.47 -11.55
N VAL A 124 18.51 -6.13 -12.80
CA VAL A 124 17.20 -6.49 -13.37
C VAL A 124 17.09 -8.01 -13.56
N GLN A 125 18.16 -8.68 -13.96
CA GLN A 125 18.19 -10.13 -14.10
C GLN A 125 18.12 -10.85 -12.74
N ALA A 126 18.80 -10.36 -11.71
CA ALA A 126 18.76 -10.92 -10.37
C ALA A 126 17.45 -10.63 -9.62
N SER A 127 16.65 -9.68 -10.11
CA SER A 127 15.42 -9.27 -9.45
C SER A 127 14.39 -10.42 -9.42
N PRO A 128 13.83 -10.76 -8.25
CA PRO A 128 12.81 -11.79 -8.11
C PRO A 128 11.51 -11.49 -8.89
N ASP A 129 11.25 -10.21 -9.13
CA ASP A 129 10.01 -9.75 -9.73
C ASP A 129 10.05 -9.72 -11.26
N TYR A 130 11.24 -9.48 -11.83
CA TYR A 130 11.43 -9.33 -13.28
C TYR A 130 12.19 -10.51 -13.89
N ASN A 131 13.25 -11.01 -13.24
CA ASN A 131 14.06 -12.17 -13.64
C ASN A 131 14.29 -12.29 -15.16
N GLN A 132 14.57 -11.18 -15.81
CA GLN A 132 14.65 -11.03 -17.26
C GLN A 132 15.90 -10.25 -17.62
N GLN A 133 16.50 -10.59 -18.76
CA GLN A 133 17.69 -9.92 -19.24
C GLN A 133 17.30 -8.74 -20.15
N PRO A 134 17.60 -7.48 -19.78
CA PRO A 134 17.38 -6.34 -20.66
C PRO A 134 18.24 -6.46 -21.93
N GLN A 135 17.64 -6.18 -23.09
CA GLN A 135 18.33 -6.18 -24.39
C GLN A 135 18.79 -4.76 -24.72
N ARG A 136 19.97 -4.59 -25.31
CA ARG A 136 20.38 -3.27 -25.81
C ARG A 136 19.56 -2.90 -27.03
N SER A 137 19.15 -1.64 -27.11
CA SER A 137 18.53 -1.09 -28.31
C SER A 137 19.56 -1.00 -29.43
N GLU A 138 19.17 -1.34 -30.67
CA GLU A 138 20.05 -1.22 -31.84
C GLU A 138 20.27 0.25 -32.24
N ASP A 139 19.33 1.12 -31.89
CA ASP A 139 19.33 2.55 -32.24
C ASP A 139 20.06 3.42 -31.20
N ASN A 140 20.20 2.95 -29.96
CA ASN A 140 20.79 3.73 -28.87
C ASN A 140 21.51 2.83 -27.85
N ASP A 141 22.83 2.99 -27.75
CA ASP A 141 23.68 2.24 -26.82
C ASP A 141 23.31 2.42 -25.34
N LEU A 142 22.69 3.54 -24.98
CA LEU A 142 22.27 3.87 -23.61
C LEU A 142 20.85 3.39 -23.30
N GLU A 143 20.13 2.85 -24.28
CA GLU A 143 18.78 2.34 -24.10
C GLU A 143 18.78 0.82 -23.89
N LEU A 144 18.18 0.38 -22.78
CA LEU A 144 17.91 -1.01 -22.48
C LEU A 144 16.42 -1.31 -22.58
N LEU A 145 16.06 -2.26 -23.44
CA LEU A 145 14.71 -2.75 -23.64
C LEU A 145 14.46 -3.99 -22.79
N LEU A 146 13.59 -3.85 -21.81
CA LEU A 146 13.09 -4.96 -21.01
C LEU A 146 11.77 -5.47 -21.59
N LYS A 147 11.79 -6.67 -22.19
CA LYS A 147 10.60 -7.34 -22.72
C LYS A 147 10.01 -8.27 -21.68
N VAL A 148 8.79 -7.96 -21.27
CA VAL A 148 8.10 -8.69 -20.21
C VAL A 148 7.38 -9.89 -20.77
N GLU A 149 7.81 -11.07 -20.34
CA GLU A 149 7.06 -12.30 -20.55
C GLU A 149 5.75 -12.28 -19.74
N MET A 150 4.68 -12.80 -20.34
CA MET A 150 3.39 -12.84 -19.67
C MET A 150 3.47 -13.80 -18.48
N GLU A 151 3.19 -13.28 -17.30
CA GLU A 151 2.83 -14.14 -16.18
C GLU A 151 1.58 -14.95 -16.58
N ARG A 152 1.58 -16.26 -16.33
CA ARG A 152 0.44 -17.10 -16.72
C ARG A 152 -0.81 -16.54 -16.07
N LYS A 153 -1.88 -16.34 -16.85
CA LYS A 153 -3.18 -15.87 -16.35
C LYS A 153 -3.65 -16.69 -15.14
N GLU A 154 -3.32 -17.98 -15.13
CA GLU A 154 -3.57 -18.91 -14.02
C GLU A 154 -2.83 -18.54 -12.73
N ASP A 155 -1.56 -18.13 -12.82
CA ASP A 155 -0.75 -17.71 -11.68
C ASP A 155 -1.24 -16.36 -11.12
N VAL A 156 -1.64 -15.43 -11.98
CA VAL A 156 -2.26 -14.16 -11.55
C VAL A 156 -3.63 -14.40 -10.93
N ALA A 157 -4.45 -15.27 -11.52
CA ALA A 157 -5.75 -15.64 -10.97
C ALA A 157 -5.61 -16.34 -9.60
N ARG A 158 -4.56 -17.16 -9.39
CA ARG A 158 -4.25 -17.75 -8.08
C ARG A 158 -3.95 -16.66 -7.05
N ARG A 159 -3.11 -15.67 -7.37
CA ARG A 159 -2.80 -14.56 -6.44
C ARG A 159 -4.00 -13.69 -6.14
N VAL A 160 -4.86 -13.43 -7.14
CA VAL A 160 -6.12 -12.71 -6.94
C VAL A 160 -7.00 -13.47 -5.94
N LYS A 161 -7.13 -14.79 -6.07
CA LYS A 161 -7.87 -15.62 -5.12
C LYS A 161 -7.25 -15.63 -3.71
N GLU A 162 -5.94 -15.71 -3.60
CA GLU A 162 -5.24 -15.63 -2.31
C GLU A 162 -5.48 -14.28 -1.62
N ALA A 163 -5.37 -13.18 -2.36
CA ALA A 163 -5.64 -11.84 -1.86
C ALA A 163 -7.11 -11.66 -1.42
N THR A 164 -8.08 -12.18 -2.19
CA THR A 164 -9.50 -12.09 -1.82
C THR A 164 -9.84 -12.99 -0.63
N GLN A 165 -9.20 -14.15 -0.49
CA GLN A 165 -9.34 -14.97 0.72
C GLN A 165 -8.85 -14.23 1.96
N LEU A 166 -7.69 -13.58 1.89
CA LEU A 166 -7.18 -12.77 2.99
C LEU A 166 -8.10 -11.58 3.30
N TRP A 167 -8.69 -10.95 2.29
CA TRP A 167 -9.68 -9.90 2.49
C TRP A 167 -10.91 -10.40 3.26
N ARG A 168 -11.48 -11.55 2.86
CA ARG A 168 -12.60 -12.18 3.58
C ARG A 168 -12.24 -12.51 5.03
N GLU A 169 -11.04 -13.01 5.27
CA GLU A 169 -10.56 -13.31 6.61
C GLU A 169 -10.47 -12.05 7.48
N ARG A 170 -9.92 -10.95 6.95
CA ARG A 170 -9.83 -9.66 7.67
C ARG A 170 -11.21 -9.10 8.03
N VAL A 171 -12.18 -9.18 7.12
CA VAL A 171 -13.57 -8.77 7.39
C VAL A 171 -14.20 -9.65 8.47
N ARG A 172 -14.00 -10.97 8.42
CA ARG A 172 -14.48 -11.90 9.47
C ARG A 172 -13.80 -11.64 10.82
N ALA A 173 -12.52 -11.30 10.84
CA ALA A 173 -11.79 -10.97 12.05
C ALA A 173 -12.34 -9.70 12.71
N ALA A 174 -12.61 -8.65 11.93
CA ALA A 174 -13.25 -7.41 12.42
C ALA A 174 -14.66 -7.69 12.99
N ARG A 175 -15.45 -8.52 12.30
CA ARG A 175 -16.76 -8.97 12.77
C ARG A 175 -16.66 -9.76 14.09
N THR A 176 -15.71 -10.69 14.19
CA THR A 176 -15.47 -11.48 15.41
C THR A 176 -15.06 -10.59 16.59
N LYS A 177 -14.28 -9.53 16.33
CA LYS A 177 -13.94 -8.53 17.35
C LYS A 177 -15.20 -7.82 17.85
N HIS A 178 -16.05 -7.35 16.93
CA HIS A 178 -17.30 -6.69 17.28
C HIS A 178 -18.29 -7.62 18.02
N GLU A 179 -18.41 -8.88 17.59
CA GLU A 179 -19.22 -9.89 18.30
C GLU A 179 -18.74 -10.13 19.74
N LYS A 180 -17.41 -10.11 19.97
CA LYS A 180 -16.86 -10.17 21.33
C LYS A 180 -17.28 -8.96 22.17
N HIS A 181 -17.24 -7.75 21.60
CA HIS A 181 -17.71 -6.55 22.28
C HIS A 181 -19.19 -6.64 22.68
N ILE A 182 -20.07 -7.11 21.77
CA ILE A 182 -21.49 -7.33 22.06
C ILE A 182 -21.68 -8.34 23.21
N LYS A 183 -20.96 -9.46 23.18
CA LYS A 183 -21.01 -10.49 24.25
C LYS A 183 -20.50 -9.95 25.59
N ASP A 184 -19.49 -9.09 25.58
CA ASP A 184 -18.97 -8.49 26.80
C ASP A 184 -19.95 -7.45 27.37
N TRP A 185 -20.66 -6.69 26.53
CA TRP A 185 -21.75 -5.82 26.97
C TRP A 185 -22.95 -6.59 27.53
N GLN A 186 -23.28 -7.77 26.97
CA GLN A 186 -24.30 -8.66 27.54
C GLN A 186 -23.89 -9.13 28.96
N LYS A 187 -22.65 -9.55 29.15
CA LYS A 187 -22.13 -10.00 30.47
C LYS A 187 -22.16 -8.87 31.51
N LYS A 188 -21.81 -7.66 31.08
CA LYS A 188 -21.84 -6.43 31.89
C LYS A 188 -23.28 -5.95 32.17
N LYS A 189 -24.30 -6.64 31.65
CA LYS A 189 -25.73 -6.26 31.72
C LYS A 189 -26.02 -4.85 31.19
N THR A 190 -25.14 -4.33 30.34
CA THR A 190 -25.28 -3.01 29.73
C THR A 190 -26.32 -3.03 28.61
N ILE A 191 -26.58 -4.20 28.04
CA ILE A 191 -27.54 -4.40 26.94
C ILE A 191 -28.47 -5.59 27.23
N THR A 192 -29.70 -5.52 26.72
CA THR A 192 -30.69 -6.61 26.86
C THR A 192 -30.43 -7.73 25.85
N THR A 193 -30.83 -8.96 26.21
CA THR A 193 -30.69 -10.14 25.35
C THR A 193 -31.42 -10.00 24.01
N ASP A 194 -32.57 -9.29 23.99
CA ASP A 194 -33.31 -9.02 22.74
C ASP A 194 -32.51 -8.09 21.81
N LEU A 195 -31.91 -7.03 22.37
CA LEU A 195 -31.15 -6.06 21.60
C LEU A 195 -29.87 -6.68 21.03
N ALA A 196 -29.16 -7.48 21.82
CA ALA A 196 -28.00 -8.20 21.30
C ALA A 196 -28.35 -9.19 20.18
N ARG A 197 -29.50 -9.88 20.24
CA ARG A 197 -29.97 -10.73 19.13
C ARG A 197 -30.29 -9.93 17.87
N LYS A 198 -30.78 -8.68 18.02
CA LYS A 198 -30.97 -7.76 16.88
C LYS A 198 -29.63 -7.31 16.31
N ALA A 199 -28.68 -6.96 17.16
CA ALA A 199 -27.34 -6.56 16.75
C ALA A 199 -26.63 -7.68 15.96
N ASP A 200 -26.72 -8.94 16.43
CA ASP A 200 -26.16 -10.10 15.71
C ASP A 200 -26.78 -10.28 14.31
N LYS A 201 -28.09 -10.06 14.17
CA LYS A 201 -28.79 -10.14 12.87
C LYS A 201 -28.35 -9.04 11.91
N GLU A 202 -28.26 -7.80 12.38
CA GLU A 202 -27.80 -6.67 11.56
C GLU A 202 -26.32 -6.83 11.18
N LEU A 203 -25.49 -7.29 12.12
CA LEU A 203 -24.08 -7.62 11.88
C LEU A 203 -23.93 -8.68 10.78
N GLN A 204 -24.78 -9.73 10.81
CA GLN A 204 -24.78 -10.75 9.77
C GLN A 204 -25.19 -10.18 8.40
N LYS A 205 -26.22 -9.33 8.32
CA LYS A 205 -26.62 -8.68 7.06
C LYS A 205 -25.51 -7.80 6.49
N LEU A 206 -24.84 -7.02 7.34
CA LEU A 206 -23.70 -6.19 6.93
C LEU A 206 -22.55 -7.04 6.38
N GLN A 207 -22.25 -8.15 7.05
CA GLN A 207 -21.25 -9.10 6.57
C GLN A 207 -21.64 -9.71 5.23
N ASP A 208 -22.87 -10.20 5.07
CA ASP A 208 -23.31 -10.82 3.82
C ASP A 208 -23.26 -9.83 2.64
N LYS A 209 -23.59 -8.57 2.88
CA LYS A 209 -23.43 -7.49 1.89
C LYS A 209 -21.96 -7.31 1.52
N LYS A 210 -21.06 -7.23 2.51
CA LYS A 210 -19.62 -7.05 2.29
C LYS A 210 -18.99 -8.24 1.58
N MET A 211 -19.38 -9.47 1.91
CA MET A 211 -18.90 -10.68 1.23
C MET A 211 -19.31 -10.68 -0.26
N LYS A 212 -20.54 -10.25 -0.58
CA LYS A 212 -20.98 -10.10 -1.97
C LYS A 212 -20.21 -9.01 -2.72
N GLU A 213 -19.88 -7.90 -2.07
CA GLU A 213 -19.03 -6.85 -2.64
C GLU A 213 -17.65 -7.42 -3.00
N ILE A 214 -17.01 -8.16 -2.09
CA ILE A 214 -15.71 -8.82 -2.30
C ILE A 214 -15.77 -9.83 -3.45
N ASP A 215 -16.79 -10.68 -3.49
CA ASP A 215 -16.97 -11.68 -4.56
C ASP A 215 -17.16 -11.02 -5.94
N GLY A 216 -17.88 -9.90 -5.97
CA GLY A 216 -18.05 -9.11 -7.18
C GLY A 216 -16.75 -8.45 -7.67
N GLU A 217 -15.90 -8.01 -6.74
CA GLU A 217 -14.59 -7.44 -7.08
C GLU A 217 -13.59 -8.50 -7.52
N GLU A 218 -13.61 -9.70 -6.91
CA GLU A 218 -12.83 -10.85 -7.38
C GLU A 218 -13.19 -11.21 -8.82
N ALA A 219 -14.48 -11.34 -9.13
CA ALA A 219 -14.94 -11.69 -10.47
C ALA A 219 -14.54 -10.63 -11.50
N LYS A 220 -14.62 -9.34 -11.14
CA LYS A 220 -14.16 -8.23 -12.00
C LYS A 220 -12.65 -8.31 -12.24
N ALA A 221 -11.87 -8.52 -11.19
CA ALA A 221 -10.41 -8.64 -11.27
C ALA A 221 -10.01 -9.81 -12.17
N ILE A 222 -10.59 -11.00 -11.98
CA ILE A 222 -10.32 -12.18 -12.81
C ILE A 222 -10.73 -11.94 -14.28
N LYS A 223 -11.84 -11.24 -14.53
CA LYS A 223 -12.29 -10.91 -15.89
C LYS A 223 -11.37 -9.90 -16.59
N SER A 224 -10.68 -9.04 -15.84
CA SER A 224 -9.72 -8.07 -16.40
C SER A 224 -8.33 -8.63 -16.70
N LEU A 225 -8.04 -9.89 -16.31
CA LEU A 225 -6.78 -10.60 -16.61
C LEU A 225 -6.73 -11.16 -18.04
#